data_AF-A0A158DEJ6-F1
#
_entry.id   AF-A0A158DEJ6-F1
#
_cell.length_a   1.000
_cell.length_b   1.000
_cell.length_c   1.000
_cell.angle_alpha   90.00
_cell.angle_beta   90.00
_cell.angle_gamma   90.00
#
_symmetry.space_group_name_H-M   'P 1'
#
loop_
_entity.id
_entity.type
_entity.pdbx_description
1 polymer ?
#
loop_
_entity_poly.entity_id
_entity_poly.type
_entity_poly.pdbx_seq_one_letter_code
_entity_poly.pdbx_strand_id
1 'polypeptide(L)'
;MTLFLRSTERAETCAPLTRAALHAIVKDVFAGAASRLRERDDAQNARADLLEKASAHWLRHSAGSHMADQKIDLRMVRDNLGHASLATTSIYYRP
;
A
#
# COMPACT_ATOMS: atom_id res chain seq x y z
N MET A 1 -2.31 56.43 -9.17
CA MET A 1 -0.97 55.97 -8.78
C MET A 1 -1.14 54.66 -8.06
N THR A 2 -0.99 53.57 -8.80
CA THR A 2 -1.30 52.19 -8.41
C THR A 2 -0.24 51.68 -7.45
N LEU A 3 -0.59 51.34 -6.20
CA LEU A 3 0.32 50.61 -5.32
C LEU A 3 -0.03 49.12 -5.34
N PHE A 4 0.96 48.38 -5.80
CA PHE A 4 0.98 46.97 -6.19
C PHE A 4 0.79 46.04 -4.99
N LEU A 5 -0.27 45.23 -5.01
CA LEU A 5 -0.40 44.03 -4.19
C LEU A 5 0.76 43.08 -4.51
N ARG A 6 1.57 42.73 -3.52
CA ARG A 6 2.38 41.52 -3.59
C ARG A 6 2.33 40.79 -2.24
N SER A 7 1.19 40.15 -2.00
CA SER A 7 1.14 39.00 -1.10
C SER A 7 2.06 37.93 -1.66
N THR A 8 3.24 37.77 -1.07
CA THR A 8 4.07 36.59 -1.30
C THR A 8 3.45 35.43 -0.54
N GLU A 9 2.55 34.69 -1.19
CA GLU A 9 2.21 33.34 -0.76
C GLU A 9 3.49 32.51 -0.80
N ARG A 10 4.07 32.21 0.37
CA ARG A 10 5.06 31.15 0.46
C ARG A 10 4.31 29.86 0.20
N ALA A 11 4.64 29.17 -0.89
CA ALA A 11 4.27 27.78 -1.05
C ALA A 11 4.80 27.02 0.17
N GLU A 12 3.92 26.54 1.04
CA GLU A 12 4.30 25.59 2.07
C GLU A 12 4.82 24.34 1.37
N THR A 13 6.13 24.18 1.31
CA THR A 13 6.72 22.96 0.77
C THR A 13 6.56 21.87 1.83
N CYS A 14 5.54 21.03 1.67
CA CYS A 14 5.36 19.84 2.51
C CYS A 14 6.60 18.96 2.37
N ALA A 15 7.27 18.66 3.50
CA ALA A 15 8.41 17.76 3.50
C ALA A 15 7.99 16.35 3.02
N PRO A 16 8.87 15.61 2.31
CA PRO A 16 8.54 14.27 1.86
C PRO A 16 8.31 13.33 3.05
N LEU A 17 7.34 12.43 2.91
CA LEU A 17 7.06 11.41 3.92
C LEU A 17 8.26 10.47 4.08
N THR A 18 8.60 10.19 5.34
CA THR A 18 9.56 9.13 5.63
C THR A 18 8.93 7.77 5.38
N ARG A 19 9.77 6.75 5.15
CA ARG A 19 9.32 5.35 5.06
C ARG A 19 8.52 4.92 6.30
N ALA A 20 8.94 5.36 7.49
CA ALA A 20 8.27 5.05 8.75
C ALA A 20 6.88 5.70 8.83
N ALA A 21 6.75 6.96 8.40
CA ALA A 21 5.48 7.66 8.35
C ALA A 21 4.50 6.96 7.39
N LEU A 22 4.95 6.59 6.18
CA LEU A 22 4.12 5.85 5.24
C LEU A 22 3.70 4.49 5.80
N HIS A 23 4.61 3.77 6.45
CA HIS A 23 4.30 2.51 7.10
C HIS A 23 3.21 2.68 8.17
N ALA A 24 3.34 3.68 9.05
CA ALA A 24 2.36 3.99 10.08
C ALA A 24 0.98 4.32 9.49
N ILE A 25 0.93 5.20 8.48
CA ILE A 25 -0.32 5.56 7.79
C ILE A 25 -1.02 4.31 7.23
N VAL A 26 -0.29 3.43 6.56
CA VAL A 26 -0.87 2.18 6.03
C VAL A 26 -1.39 1.29 7.17
N LYS A 27 -0.62 1.14 8.26
CA LYS A 27 -1.06 0.37 9.43
C LYS A 27 -2.36 0.93 10.01
N ASP A 28 -2.45 2.26 10.19
CA ASP A 28 -3.60 2.93 10.79
C ASP A 28 -4.86 2.76 9.94
N VAL A 29 -4.74 2.86 8.61
CA VAL A 29 -5.86 2.62 7.68
C VAL A 29 -6.41 1.20 7.85
N PHE A 30 -5.55 0.18 7.91
CA PHE A 30 -5.97 -1.21 8.05
C PHE A 30 -6.51 -1.54 9.44
N ALA A 31 -5.92 -0.99 10.50
CA ALA A 31 -6.45 -1.11 11.86
C ALA A 31 -7.87 -0.50 11.94
N GLY A 32 -8.06 0.70 11.37
CA GLY A 32 -9.38 1.33 11.30
C GLY A 32 -10.41 0.53 10.48
N ALA A 33 -9.97 -0.18 9.43
CA ALA A 33 -10.85 -1.09 8.69
C ALA A 33 -11.19 -2.35 9.51
N ALA A 34 -10.23 -2.90 10.24
CA ALA A 34 -10.43 -4.04 11.12
C ALA A 34 -11.41 -3.72 12.26
N SER A 35 -11.28 -2.57 12.93
CA SER A 35 -12.23 -2.10 13.95
C SER A 35 -13.66 -2.04 13.42
N ARG A 36 -13.86 -1.44 12.23
CA ARG A 36 -15.18 -1.36 11.58
C ARG A 36 -15.77 -2.70 11.20
N LEU A 37 -14.95 -3.72 10.95
CA LEU A 37 -15.43 -5.08 10.72
C LEU A 37 -15.91 -5.73 12.01
N ARG A 38 -15.17 -5.54 13.11
CA ARG A 38 -15.53 -6.06 14.44
C ARG A 38 -16.84 -5.46 14.97
N GLU A 39 -17.11 -4.19 14.66
CA GLU A 39 -18.37 -3.52 15.01
C GLU A 39 -19.61 -4.09 14.31
N ARG A 40 -19.45 -4.86 13.22
CA ARG A 40 -20.59 -5.38 12.45
C ARG A 40 -21.14 -6.68 13.02
N ASP A 41 -20.28 -7.69 13.16
CA ASP A 41 -20.63 -9.04 13.59
C ASP A 41 -19.37 -9.87 13.91
N ASP A 42 -19.50 -10.80 14.86
CA ASP A 42 -18.42 -11.70 15.29
C ASP A 42 -17.91 -12.60 14.16
N ALA A 43 -18.76 -12.92 13.17
CA ALA A 43 -18.33 -13.67 11.99
C ALA A 43 -17.24 -12.96 11.17
N GLN A 44 -17.05 -11.65 11.35
CA GLN A 44 -15.99 -10.89 10.66
C GLN A 44 -14.67 -10.83 11.44
N ASN A 45 -14.61 -11.34 12.67
CA ASN A 45 -13.41 -11.24 13.52
C ASN A 45 -12.16 -11.83 12.83
N ALA A 46 -12.29 -12.99 12.17
CA ALA A 46 -11.18 -13.59 11.43
C ALA A 46 -10.65 -12.72 10.27
N ARG A 47 -11.53 -11.96 9.61
CA ARG A 47 -11.15 -11.02 8.54
C ARG A 47 -10.52 -9.76 9.13
N ALA A 48 -11.04 -9.26 10.25
CA ALA A 48 -10.44 -8.15 10.97
C ALA A 48 -9.01 -8.48 11.39
N ASP A 49 -8.78 -9.67 11.94
CA ASP A 49 -7.44 -10.14 12.34
C ASP A 49 -6.47 -10.29 11.15
N LEU A 50 -6.99 -10.59 9.95
CA LEU A 50 -6.18 -10.58 8.74
C LEU A 50 -5.81 -9.14 8.32
N LEU A 51 -6.76 -8.20 8.36
CA LEU A 51 -6.51 -6.79 8.05
C LEU A 51 -5.48 -6.17 9.01
N GLU A 52 -5.52 -6.51 10.30
CA GLU A 52 -4.52 -6.05 11.28
C GLU A 52 -3.07 -6.42 10.90
N LYS A 53 -2.87 -7.47 10.10
CA LYS A 53 -1.52 -7.89 9.66
C LYS A 53 -1.05 -7.11 8.44
N ALA A 54 -1.94 -6.41 7.74
CA ALA A 54 -1.60 -5.70 6.51
C ALA A 54 -0.58 -4.59 6.77
N SER A 55 0.25 -4.36 5.76
CA SER A 55 1.31 -3.35 5.69
C SER A 55 1.58 -3.03 4.21
N ALA A 56 2.38 -2.00 3.93
CA ALA A 56 2.76 -1.67 2.56
C ALA A 56 3.44 -2.85 1.83
N HIS A 57 4.27 -3.62 2.54
CA HIS A 57 4.92 -4.80 1.98
C HIS A 57 3.92 -5.94 1.74
N TRP A 58 2.97 -6.15 2.65
CA TRP A 58 1.92 -7.15 2.51
C TRP A 58 1.04 -6.87 1.27
N LEU A 59 0.73 -5.60 1.00
CA LEU A 59 -0.01 -5.21 -0.21
C LEU A 59 0.76 -5.52 -1.49
N ARG A 60 2.07 -5.27 -1.50
CA ARG A 60 2.93 -5.62 -2.64
C ARG A 60 2.94 -7.13 -2.91
N HIS A 61 2.98 -7.96 -1.86
CA HIS A 61 2.88 -9.42 -1.99
C HIS A 61 1.51 -9.87 -2.48
N SER A 62 0.45 -9.22 -2.01
CA SER A 62 -0.92 -9.50 -2.42
C SER A 62 -1.11 -9.21 -3.91
N ALA A 63 -0.59 -8.08 -4.40
CA ALA A 63 -0.59 -7.74 -5.82
C ALA A 63 0.25 -8.73 -6.65
N GLY A 64 1.44 -9.10 -6.17
CA GLY A 64 2.31 -10.10 -6.81
C GLY A 64 1.62 -11.45 -6.98
N SER A 65 1.02 -11.96 -5.90
CA SER A 65 0.28 -13.22 -5.90
C SER A 65 -0.93 -13.14 -6.82
N HIS A 66 -1.72 -12.06 -6.73
CA HIS A 66 -2.92 -11.90 -7.55
C HIS A 66 -2.60 -11.88 -9.06
N MET A 67 -1.54 -11.18 -9.48
CA MET A 67 -1.12 -11.19 -10.88
C MET A 67 -0.69 -12.59 -11.35
N ALA A 68 0.04 -13.33 -10.51
CA ALA A 68 0.46 -14.69 -10.83
C ALA A 68 -0.73 -15.66 -10.90
N ASP A 69 -1.68 -15.58 -9.97
CA ASP A 69 -2.90 -16.38 -9.95
C ASP A 69 -3.77 -16.12 -11.20
N GLN A 70 -3.75 -14.88 -11.71
CA GLN A 70 -4.38 -14.51 -12.97
C GLN A 70 -3.59 -14.95 -14.23
N LYS A 71 -2.52 -15.74 -14.07
CA LYS A 71 -1.68 -16.29 -15.13
C LYS A 71 -1.03 -15.23 -16.03
N ILE A 72 -0.78 -14.04 -15.50
CA ILE A 72 0.04 -13.02 -16.18
C ILE A 72 1.47 -13.57 -16.32
N ASP A 73 2.11 -13.32 -17.47
CA ASP A 73 3.51 -13.75 -17.70
C ASP A 73 4.40 -13.26 -16.54
N LEU A 74 5.14 -14.18 -15.92
CA LEU A 74 5.97 -13.91 -14.75
C LEU A 74 7.04 -12.81 -15.00
N ARG A 75 7.43 -12.59 -16.26
CA ARG A 75 8.31 -11.47 -16.66
C ARG A 75 7.62 -10.13 -16.50
N MET A 76 6.33 -10.03 -16.84
CA MET A 76 5.55 -8.82 -16.62
C MET A 76 5.31 -8.58 -15.13
N VAL A 77 5.05 -9.63 -14.36
CA VAL A 77 4.92 -9.53 -12.89
C VAL A 77 6.23 -9.02 -12.27
N ARG A 78 7.38 -9.56 -12.70
CA ARG A 78 8.71 -9.11 -12.28
C ARG A 78 8.89 -7.61 -12.57
N ASP A 79 8.58 -7.18 -13.79
CA ASP A 79 8.79 -5.81 -14.23
C ASP A 79 7.87 -4.82 -13.50
N ASN A 80 6.60 -5.17 -13.31
CA ASN A 80 5.65 -4.37 -12.52
C ASN A 80 6.09 -4.22 -11.06
N LEU A 81 6.68 -5.26 -10.49
CA LEU A 81 7.27 -5.18 -9.15
C LEU A 81 8.63 -4.47 -9.17
N GLY A 82 9.32 -4.38 -10.30
CA GLY A 82 10.68 -3.83 -10.38
C GLY A 82 11.73 -4.77 -9.77
N HIS A 83 11.53 -6.08 -9.85
CA HIS A 83 12.53 -7.05 -9.42
C HIS A 83 13.62 -7.23 -10.49
N ALA A 84 14.88 -7.29 -10.08
CA ALA A 84 16.00 -7.49 -11.02
C ALA A 84 16.04 -8.90 -11.63
N SER A 85 15.40 -9.89 -11.01
CA SER A 85 15.44 -11.28 -11.45
C SER A 85 14.09 -11.98 -11.36
N LEU A 86 13.90 -12.99 -12.23
CA LEU A 86 12.77 -13.91 -12.13
C LEU A 86 12.84 -14.79 -10.88
N ALA A 87 14.05 -15.08 -10.38
CA ALA A 87 14.24 -15.87 -9.16
C ALA A 87 13.60 -15.20 -7.93
N THR A 88 13.60 -13.86 -7.84
CA THR A 88 12.88 -13.15 -6.76
C THR A 88 11.37 -13.20 -6.94
N THR A 89 10.90 -13.28 -8.18
CA THR A 89 9.47 -13.22 -8.52
C THR A 89 8.81 -14.60 -8.48
N SER A 90 9.59 -15.68 -8.62
CA SER A 90 9.09 -17.06 -8.56
C SER A 90 8.41 -17.41 -7.24
N ILE A 91 8.64 -16.65 -6.16
CA ILE A 91 7.93 -16.82 -4.89
C ILE A 91 6.40 -16.68 -5.02
N TYR A 92 5.92 -15.98 -6.05
CA TYR A 92 4.49 -15.80 -6.32
C TYR A 92 3.92 -16.88 -7.23
N TYR A 93 4.78 -17.67 -7.89
CA TYR A 93 4.34 -18.71 -8.78
C TYR A 93 3.94 -19.94 -7.97
N ARG A 94 2.65 -20.30 -8.01
CA ARG A 94 2.14 -21.56 -7.48
C ARG A 94 1.75 -22.46 -8.66
N PRO A 95 2.30 -23.69 -8.76
CA PRO A 95 1.97 -24.63 -9.83
C PRO A 95 0.54 -25.16 -9.72
#